data_AF-A0A7W4W144-F1
#
_entry.id   AF-A0A7W4W144-F1
#
_cell.length_a   1.000
_cell.length_b   1.000
_cell.length_c   1.000
_cell.angle_alpha   90.00
_cell.angle_beta   90.00
_cell.angle_gamma   90.00
#
_symmetry.space_group_name_H-M   'P 1'
#
loop_
_entity.id
_entity.type
_entity.pdbx_description
1 polymer ?
#
loop_
_entity_poly.entity_id
_entity_poly.type
_entity_poly.pdbx_seq_one_letter_code
_entity_poly.pdbx_strand_id
1 'polypeptide(L)'
;MVESATTLREQRRWDTSHRITVCAQALTAAHGLDGFTMEELAEAADVSRRTLFNYFPSKTDAVLGAAPELPDADVDTFRAGGPSGNLIDDLTELVRIAVSVKRPERDEAGRARRILATEPRLLAAAHQRFEAITIEFTELVLEREGADFGASRARLLLRLLLALLDVALDHFIADDGDRSLVELFEEQLRDARALLG
;
A
#
# COMPACT_ATOMS: atom_id res chain seq x y z
N MET A 1 -17.38 -18.37 -17.19
CA MET A 1 -18.44 -17.51 -16.59
C MET A 1 -18.24 -17.21 -15.10
N VAL A 2 -17.41 -17.96 -14.37
CA VAL A 2 -17.13 -17.70 -12.93
C VAL A 2 -16.19 -16.50 -12.76
N GLU A 3 -15.17 -16.37 -13.62
CA GLU A 3 -14.16 -15.31 -13.59
C GLU A 3 -14.74 -13.88 -13.76
N SER A 4 -15.73 -13.70 -14.64
CA SER A 4 -16.38 -12.39 -14.87
C SER A 4 -17.27 -11.92 -13.70
N ALA A 5 -17.79 -12.84 -12.88
CA ALA A 5 -18.60 -12.50 -11.71
C ALA A 5 -17.74 -12.23 -10.46
N THR A 6 -16.64 -12.98 -10.30
CA THR A 6 -15.63 -12.75 -9.26
C THR A 6 -14.95 -11.39 -9.44
N THR A 7 -14.52 -11.08 -10.67
CA THR A 7 -13.92 -9.77 -11.00
C THR A 7 -14.86 -8.60 -10.76
N LEU A 8 -16.15 -8.72 -11.10
CA LEU A 8 -17.13 -7.66 -10.81
C LEU A 8 -17.35 -7.45 -9.30
N ARG A 9 -17.31 -8.53 -8.51
CA ARG A 9 -17.42 -8.45 -7.05
C ARG A 9 -16.19 -7.81 -6.43
N GLU A 10 -14.99 -8.17 -6.89
CA GLU A 10 -13.73 -7.58 -6.46
C GLU A 10 -13.67 -6.10 -6.81
N GLN A 11 -14.08 -5.73 -8.03
CA GLN A 11 -14.17 -4.34 -8.45
C GLN A 11 -15.12 -3.54 -7.57
N ARG A 12 -16.34 -4.05 -7.31
CA ARG A 12 -17.29 -3.39 -6.39
C ARG A 12 -16.75 -3.25 -4.97
N ARG A 13 -15.99 -4.25 -4.48
CA ARG A 13 -15.34 -4.21 -3.17
C ARG A 13 -14.28 -3.11 -3.15
N TRP A 14 -13.46 -3.02 -4.19
CA TRP A 14 -12.47 -1.96 -4.34
C TRP A 14 -13.14 -0.58 -4.42
N ASP A 15 -14.12 -0.40 -5.30
CA ASP A 15 -14.83 0.88 -5.49
C ASP A 15 -15.45 1.38 -4.18
N THR A 16 -16.04 0.47 -3.39
CA THR A 16 -16.62 0.80 -2.09
C THR A 16 -15.55 1.20 -1.08
N SER A 17 -14.46 0.43 -0.98
CA SER A 17 -13.34 0.71 -0.08
C SER A 17 -12.64 2.03 -0.43
N HIS A 18 -12.45 2.27 -1.73
CA HIS A 18 -11.87 3.49 -2.28
C HIS A 18 -12.72 4.71 -1.93
N ARG A 19 -14.02 4.65 -2.21
CA ARG A 19 -14.96 5.74 -1.90
C ARG A 19 -14.95 6.11 -0.42
N ILE A 20 -14.99 5.10 0.46
CA ILE A 20 -14.90 5.34 1.91
C ILE A 20 -13.58 6.05 2.27
N THR A 21 -12.47 5.62 1.68
CA THR A 21 -11.14 6.21 1.94
C THR A 21 -11.09 7.68 1.51
N VAL A 22 -11.57 7.98 0.31
CA VAL A 22 -11.63 9.35 -0.23
C VAL A 22 -12.51 10.24 0.66
N CYS A 23 -13.68 9.77 1.09
CA CYS A 23 -14.55 10.50 2.01
C CYS A 23 -13.89 10.74 3.37
N ALA A 24 -13.21 9.72 3.93
CA ALA A 24 -12.51 9.83 5.21
C ALA A 24 -11.36 10.85 5.14
N GLN A 25 -10.60 10.83 4.04
CA GLN A 25 -9.54 11.81 3.79
C GLN A 25 -10.10 13.23 3.64
N ALA A 26 -11.21 13.41 2.92
CA ALA A 26 -11.86 14.70 2.77
C ALA A 26 -12.36 15.27 4.11
N LEU A 27 -13.03 14.44 4.92
CA LEU A 27 -13.50 14.84 6.26
C LEU A 27 -12.32 15.15 7.19
N THR A 28 -11.25 14.35 7.14
CA THR A 28 -10.03 14.61 7.92
C THR A 28 -9.36 15.93 7.51
N ALA A 29 -9.28 16.22 6.21
CA ALA A 29 -8.73 17.48 5.74
C ALA A 29 -9.58 18.70 6.16
N ALA A 30 -10.90 18.55 6.22
CA ALA A 30 -11.81 19.64 6.57
C ALA A 30 -11.96 19.88 8.08
N HIS A 31 -11.94 18.82 8.89
CA HIS A 31 -12.33 18.85 10.30
C HIS A 31 -11.27 18.28 11.25
N GLY A 32 -10.16 17.76 10.73
CA GLY A 32 -9.20 16.96 11.48
C GLY A 32 -9.70 15.55 11.75
N LEU A 33 -8.81 14.65 12.19
CA LEU A 33 -9.16 13.25 12.43
C LEU A 33 -10.26 13.09 13.49
N ASP A 34 -10.31 13.97 14.49
CA ASP A 34 -11.26 13.90 15.60
C ASP A 34 -12.56 14.69 15.34
N GLY A 35 -12.65 15.46 14.25
CA GLY A 35 -13.78 16.35 13.95
C GLY A 35 -14.98 15.71 13.25
N PHE A 36 -14.96 14.39 13.01
CA PHE A 36 -16.08 13.64 12.45
C PHE A 36 -16.23 12.25 13.09
N THR A 37 -17.38 11.64 12.90
CA THR A 37 -17.78 10.33 13.41
C THR A 37 -17.80 9.26 12.31
N MET A 38 -17.79 7.98 12.69
CA MET A 38 -17.97 6.89 11.72
C MET A 38 -19.38 6.91 11.10
N GLU A 39 -20.38 7.41 11.84
CA GLU A 39 -21.73 7.69 11.34
C GLU A 39 -21.70 8.67 10.15
N GLU A 40 -21.09 9.85 10.33
CA GLU A 40 -20.98 10.88 9.30
C GLU A 40 -20.16 10.40 8.10
N LEU A 41 -19.12 9.61 8.35
CA LEU A 41 -18.35 8.98 7.27
C LEU A 41 -19.21 7.98 6.47
N ALA A 42 -20.02 7.16 7.13
CA ALA A 42 -20.90 6.21 6.45
C ALA A 42 -21.92 6.93 5.57
N GLU A 43 -22.49 8.03 6.05
CA GLU A 43 -23.39 8.89 5.29
C GLU A 43 -22.68 9.53 4.08
N ALA A 44 -21.50 10.14 4.31
CA ALA A 44 -20.71 10.76 3.25
C ALA A 44 -20.28 9.77 2.16
N ALA A 45 -19.99 8.53 2.53
CA ALA A 45 -19.57 7.47 1.61
C ALA A 45 -20.75 6.68 1.00
N ASP A 46 -22.00 7.05 1.30
CA ASP A 46 -23.23 6.36 0.85
C ASP A 46 -23.17 4.85 1.13
N VAL A 47 -22.92 4.49 2.39
CA VAL A 47 -22.92 3.10 2.87
C VAL A 47 -23.59 2.98 4.24
N SER A 48 -24.07 1.79 4.58
CA SER A 48 -24.55 1.56 5.95
C SER A 48 -23.37 1.53 6.94
N ARG A 49 -23.62 1.85 8.22
CA ARG A 49 -22.60 1.68 9.28
C ARG A 49 -22.01 0.28 9.33
N ARG A 50 -22.86 -0.75 9.22
CA ARG A 50 -22.42 -2.15 9.17
C ARG A 50 -21.47 -2.37 7.99
N THR A 51 -21.80 -1.82 6.83
CA THR A 51 -20.93 -1.89 5.64
C THR A 51 -19.60 -1.20 5.93
N LEU A 52 -19.61 0.04 6.44
CA LEU A 52 -18.39 0.77 6.76
C LEU A 52 -17.46 -0.03 7.70
N PHE A 53 -17.99 -0.55 8.81
CA PHE A 53 -17.22 -1.33 9.77
C PHE A 53 -16.73 -2.68 9.23
N ASN A 54 -17.37 -3.24 8.20
CA ASN A 54 -16.85 -4.42 7.51
C ASN A 54 -15.59 -4.12 6.68
N TYR A 55 -15.42 -2.87 6.23
CA TYR A 55 -14.23 -2.44 5.50
C TYR A 55 -13.15 -1.88 6.42
N PHE A 56 -13.54 -1.06 7.40
CA PHE A 56 -12.61 -0.33 8.25
C PHE A 56 -13.06 -0.33 9.71
N PRO A 57 -12.25 -0.86 10.64
CA PRO A 57 -12.61 -0.91 12.04
C PRO A 57 -12.48 0.45 12.74
N SER A 58 -11.75 1.41 12.16
CA SER A 58 -11.54 2.73 12.75
C SER A 58 -11.44 3.87 11.71
N LYS A 59 -11.54 5.12 12.17
CA LYS A 59 -11.29 6.32 11.35
C LYS A 59 -9.88 6.33 10.77
N THR A 60 -8.89 6.00 11.60
CA THR A 60 -7.49 5.90 11.16
C THR A 60 -7.37 4.91 10.01
N ASP A 61 -8.04 3.76 10.11
CA ASP A 61 -7.99 2.75 9.06
C ASP A 61 -8.66 3.19 7.77
N ALA A 62 -9.79 3.88 7.88
CA ALA A 62 -10.49 4.45 6.73
C ALA A 62 -9.66 5.53 6.03
N VAL A 63 -8.97 6.42 6.77
CA VAL A 63 -8.14 7.48 6.17
C VAL A 63 -6.91 6.93 5.47
N LEU A 64 -6.26 5.95 6.09
CA LEU A 64 -5.08 5.29 5.53
C LEU A 64 -5.44 4.32 4.38
N GLY A 65 -6.71 3.95 4.24
CA GLY A 65 -7.20 2.96 3.29
C GLY A 65 -6.78 1.53 3.64
N ALA A 66 -7.22 0.57 2.83
CA ALA A 66 -6.83 -0.83 3.02
C ALA A 66 -5.35 -1.02 2.63
N ALA A 67 -4.68 -2.04 3.16
CA ALA A 67 -3.43 -2.52 2.57
C ALA A 67 -3.70 -3.09 1.15
N PRO A 68 -2.72 -3.14 0.24
CA PRO A 68 -2.86 -3.95 -0.97
C PRO A 68 -2.96 -5.43 -0.58
N GLU A 69 -4.01 -6.11 -1.02
CA GLU A 69 -4.11 -7.57 -0.93
C GLU A 69 -3.38 -8.13 -2.18
N LEU A 70 -2.25 -8.80 -1.98
CA LEU A 70 -1.55 -9.50 -3.07
C LEU A 70 -2.30 -10.80 -3.40
N PRO A 71 -2.45 -11.18 -4.69
CA PRO A 71 -3.04 -12.47 -5.04
C PRO A 71 -2.19 -13.63 -4.53
N ASP A 72 -2.85 -14.66 -3.98
CA ASP A 72 -2.17 -15.85 -3.43
C ASP A 72 -1.21 -16.50 -4.44
N ALA A 73 -1.58 -16.52 -5.72
CA ALA A 73 -0.76 -17.10 -6.79
C ALA A 73 0.59 -16.38 -6.97
N ASP A 74 0.64 -15.07 -6.80
CA ASP A 74 1.87 -14.28 -6.91
C ASP A 74 2.75 -14.48 -5.68
N VAL A 75 2.14 -14.56 -4.50
CA VAL A 75 2.85 -14.88 -3.24
C VAL A 75 3.42 -16.29 -3.28
N ASP A 76 2.68 -17.26 -3.81
CA ASP A 76 3.15 -18.64 -3.97
C ASP A 76 4.26 -18.75 -5.02
N THR A 77 4.17 -17.98 -6.11
CA THR A 77 5.26 -17.88 -7.10
C THR A 77 6.52 -17.32 -6.46
N PHE A 78 6.39 -16.26 -5.65
CA PHE A 78 7.50 -15.69 -4.91
C PHE A 78 8.12 -16.70 -3.94
N ARG A 79 7.30 -17.42 -3.14
CA ARG A 79 7.77 -18.46 -2.21
C ARG A 79 8.53 -19.57 -2.93
N ALA A 80 8.10 -19.94 -4.13
CA ALA A 80 8.76 -20.96 -4.96
C ALA A 80 10.08 -20.48 -5.60
N GLY A 81 10.50 -19.23 -5.34
CA GLY A 81 11.73 -18.65 -5.87
C GLY A 81 11.58 -18.00 -7.24
N GLY A 82 10.36 -17.73 -7.70
CA GLY A 82 10.10 -17.06 -8.98
C GLY A 82 9.61 -15.61 -8.82
N PRO A 83 9.28 -14.94 -9.95
CA PRO A 83 9.37 -15.45 -11.32
C PRO A 83 10.79 -15.47 -11.93
N SER A 84 11.72 -14.65 -11.43
CA SER A 84 13.05 -14.49 -12.04
C SER A 84 14.14 -15.36 -11.42
N GLY A 85 13.95 -15.84 -10.19
CA GLY A 85 15.02 -16.46 -9.41
C GLY A 85 15.83 -15.46 -8.58
N ASN A 86 15.71 -14.15 -8.85
CA ASN A 86 16.39 -13.11 -8.12
C ASN A 86 15.46 -12.51 -7.05
N LEU A 87 15.85 -12.61 -5.78
CA LEU A 87 15.05 -12.12 -4.64
C LEU A 87 14.60 -10.66 -4.79
N ILE A 88 15.49 -9.77 -5.24
CA ILE A 88 15.19 -8.33 -5.32
C ILE A 88 14.25 -8.06 -6.48
N ASP A 89 14.49 -8.66 -7.64
CA ASP A 89 13.61 -8.49 -8.81
C ASP A 89 12.22 -9.08 -8.54
N ASP A 90 12.13 -10.21 -7.82
CA ASP A 90 10.86 -10.84 -7.47
C ASP A 90 10.09 -10.05 -6.39
N LEU A 91 10.79 -9.45 -5.40
CA LEU A 91 10.16 -8.48 -4.49
C LEU A 91 9.69 -7.22 -5.22
N THR A 92 10.44 -6.78 -6.23
CA THR A 92 10.06 -5.64 -7.08
C THR A 92 8.77 -5.93 -7.84
N GLU A 93 8.58 -7.17 -8.31
CA GLU A 93 7.34 -7.60 -8.95
C GLU A 93 6.15 -7.59 -7.98
N LEU A 94 6.33 -8.04 -6.73
CA LEU A 94 5.29 -7.91 -5.70
C LEU A 94 4.93 -6.44 -5.43
N VAL A 95 5.90 -5.53 -5.43
CA VAL A 95 5.63 -4.08 -5.32
C VAL A 95 4.84 -3.57 -6.53
N ARG A 96 5.18 -3.99 -7.76
CA ARG A 96 4.42 -3.65 -8.98
C ARG A 96 2.97 -4.08 -8.86
N ILE A 97 2.73 -5.32 -8.42
CA ILE A 97 1.38 -5.87 -8.24
C ILE A 97 0.63 -5.06 -7.19
N ALA A 98 1.25 -4.79 -6.04
CA ALA A 98 0.66 -3.99 -4.96
C ALA A 98 0.24 -2.58 -5.45
N VAL A 99 1.11 -1.90 -6.22
CA VAL A 99 0.81 -0.58 -6.80
C VAL A 99 -0.32 -0.67 -7.83
N SER A 100 -0.34 -1.72 -8.65
CA SER A 100 -1.38 -1.95 -9.67
C SER A 100 -2.75 -2.23 -9.05
N VAL A 101 -2.80 -2.93 -7.93
CA VAL A 101 -4.02 -3.15 -7.14
C VAL A 101 -4.52 -1.85 -6.51
N LYS A 102 -3.59 -1.00 -6.03
CA LYS A 102 -3.94 0.28 -5.39
C LYS A 102 -4.38 1.36 -6.36
N ARG A 103 -3.89 1.33 -7.61
CA ARG A 103 -4.22 2.32 -8.65
C ARG A 103 -4.06 3.76 -8.14
N PRO A 104 -2.89 4.14 -7.62
CA PRO A 104 -2.72 5.45 -7.00
C PRO A 104 -2.91 6.56 -8.03
N GLU A 105 -3.80 7.50 -7.73
CA GLU A 105 -3.91 8.76 -8.47
C GLU A 105 -3.03 9.82 -7.80
N ARG A 106 -2.33 10.66 -8.58
CA ARG A 106 -1.38 11.66 -8.06
C ARG A 106 -2.02 12.61 -7.05
N ASP A 107 -3.18 13.15 -7.40
CA ASP A 107 -3.90 14.10 -6.55
C ASP A 107 -4.34 13.47 -5.23
N GLU A 108 -4.78 12.22 -5.27
CA GLU A 108 -5.14 11.43 -4.09
C GLU A 108 -3.93 11.16 -3.20
N ALA A 109 -2.83 10.69 -3.79
CA ALA A 109 -1.57 10.46 -3.08
C ALA A 109 -1.05 11.74 -2.42
N GLY A 110 -1.11 12.87 -3.12
CA GLY A 110 -0.73 14.18 -2.59
C GLY A 110 -1.63 14.64 -1.43
N ARG A 111 -2.95 14.40 -1.52
CA ARG A 111 -3.88 14.67 -0.40
C ARG A 111 -3.56 13.80 0.81
N ALA A 112 -3.38 12.49 0.61
CA ALA A 112 -3.05 11.55 1.68
C ALA A 112 -1.72 11.94 2.36
N ARG A 113 -0.69 12.26 1.58
CA ARG A 113 0.62 12.71 2.09
C ARG A 113 0.50 13.97 2.96
N ARG A 114 -0.30 14.96 2.53
CA ARG A 114 -0.55 16.17 3.33
C ARG A 114 -1.26 15.87 4.64
N ILE A 115 -2.30 15.02 4.60
CA ILE A 115 -3.03 14.60 5.80
C ILE A 115 -2.07 13.91 6.79
N LEU A 116 -1.24 12.98 6.32
CA LEU A 116 -0.24 12.30 7.15
C LEU A 116 0.75 13.28 7.78
N ALA A 117 1.19 14.29 7.03
CA ALA A 117 2.14 15.29 7.52
C ALA A 117 1.55 16.22 8.60
N THR A 118 0.23 16.44 8.59
CA THR A 118 -0.45 17.31 9.56
C THR A 118 -1.04 16.58 10.75
N GLU A 119 -1.17 15.25 10.70
CA GLU A 119 -1.84 14.44 11.72
C GLU A 119 -0.88 13.38 12.32
N PRO A 120 -0.25 13.66 13.49
CA PRO A 120 0.74 12.77 14.09
C PRO A 120 0.25 11.35 14.37
N ARG A 121 -1.04 11.21 14.73
CA ARG A 121 -1.67 9.89 14.96
C ARG A 121 -1.73 9.06 13.68
N LEU A 122 -1.96 9.69 12.52
CA LEU A 122 -2.00 9.00 11.25
C LEU A 122 -0.59 8.63 10.78
N LEU A 123 0.39 9.50 11.00
CA LEU A 123 1.81 9.18 10.73
C LEU A 123 2.28 7.97 11.55
N ALA A 124 1.95 7.95 12.85
CA ALA A 124 2.29 6.81 13.71
C ALA A 124 1.62 5.52 13.24
N ALA A 125 0.34 5.57 12.87
CA ALA A 125 -0.38 4.42 12.35
C ALA A 125 0.15 3.94 10.98
N ALA A 126 0.57 4.84 10.10
CA ALA A 126 1.22 4.50 8.84
C ALA A 126 2.55 3.76 9.09
N HIS A 127 3.40 4.27 10.00
CA HIS A 127 4.62 3.57 10.39
C HIS A 127 4.37 2.18 10.96
N GLN A 128 3.38 2.02 11.84
CA GLN A 128 3.01 0.71 12.39
C GLN A 128 2.57 -0.28 11.31
N ARG A 129 1.84 0.20 10.29
CA ARG A 129 1.45 -0.63 9.14
C ARG A 129 2.65 -1.07 8.31
N PHE A 130 3.58 -0.17 8.00
CA PHE A 130 4.81 -0.53 7.29
C PHE A 130 5.68 -1.51 8.08
N GLU A 131 5.72 -1.36 9.41
CA GLU A 131 6.40 -2.32 10.28
C GLU A 131 5.72 -3.70 10.24
N ALA A 132 4.39 -3.77 10.29
CA ALA A 132 3.65 -5.03 10.16
C ALA A 132 3.92 -5.72 8.82
N ILE A 133 3.88 -4.97 7.71
CA ILE A 133 4.23 -5.47 6.37
C ILE A 133 5.67 -6.01 6.36
N THR A 134 6.61 -5.28 6.96
CA THR A 134 8.01 -5.71 7.03
C THR A 134 8.16 -7.04 7.79
N ILE A 135 7.41 -7.23 8.88
CA ILE A 135 7.43 -8.47 9.67
C ILE A 135 6.87 -9.63 8.83
N GLU A 136 5.70 -9.47 8.23
CA GLU A 136 5.05 -10.49 7.40
C GLU A 136 5.95 -10.91 6.23
N PHE A 137 6.50 -9.95 5.48
CA PHE A 137 7.38 -10.25 4.36
C PHE A 137 8.74 -10.80 4.78
N THR A 138 9.18 -10.55 6.02
CA THR A 138 10.41 -11.17 6.53
C THR A 138 10.24 -12.69 6.60
N GLU A 139 9.07 -13.16 7.03
CA GLU A 139 8.77 -14.59 7.08
C GLU A 139 8.75 -15.18 5.67
N LEU A 140 8.08 -14.51 4.71
CA LEU A 140 8.06 -14.93 3.30
C LEU A 140 9.47 -15.03 2.68
N VAL A 141 10.34 -14.06 2.96
CA VAL A 141 11.73 -14.08 2.47
C VAL A 141 12.51 -15.26 3.07
N LEU A 142 12.30 -15.56 4.36
CA LEU A 142 12.97 -16.69 5.03
C LEU A 142 12.42 -18.05 4.58
N GLU A 143 11.13 -18.15 4.26
CA GLU A 143 10.53 -19.33 3.63
C GLU A 143 11.17 -19.63 2.28
N ARG A 144 11.44 -18.58 1.49
CA ARG A 144 12.03 -18.66 0.15
C ARG A 144 13.53 -18.94 0.16
N GLU A 145 14.30 -18.13 0.89
CA GLU A 145 15.78 -18.14 0.84
C GLU A 145 16.41 -19.05 1.91
N GLY A 146 15.60 -19.52 2.86
CA GLY A 146 16.02 -20.34 3.99
C GLY A 146 16.48 -19.52 5.21
N ALA A 147 16.53 -20.18 6.37
CA ALA A 147 16.87 -19.56 7.65
C ALA A 147 18.27 -18.91 7.67
N ASP A 148 19.21 -19.46 6.88
CA ASP A 148 20.59 -18.96 6.78
C ASP A 148 20.70 -17.58 6.13
N PHE A 149 19.66 -17.14 5.38
CA PHE A 149 19.60 -15.77 4.87
C PHE A 149 19.57 -14.74 6.01
N GLY A 150 18.94 -15.10 7.14
CA GLY A 150 18.92 -14.33 8.37
C GLY A 150 17.84 -13.24 8.42
N ALA A 151 17.05 -13.22 9.49
CA ALA A 151 15.93 -12.29 9.65
C ALA A 151 16.34 -10.81 9.62
N SER A 152 17.51 -10.46 10.17
CA SER A 152 18.01 -9.08 10.13
C SER A 152 18.31 -8.61 8.71
N ARG A 153 18.83 -9.49 7.86
CA ARG A 153 19.13 -9.18 6.44
C ARG A 153 17.85 -9.02 5.64
N ALA A 154 16.86 -9.90 5.84
CA ALA A 154 15.53 -9.79 5.22
C ALA A 154 14.84 -8.48 5.61
N ARG A 155 14.80 -8.14 6.90
CA ARG A 155 14.23 -6.86 7.35
C ARG A 155 14.94 -5.65 6.76
N LEU A 156 16.28 -5.68 6.67
CA LEU A 156 17.04 -4.59 6.08
C LEU A 156 16.67 -4.40 4.60
N LEU A 157 16.63 -5.49 3.83
CA LEU A 157 16.23 -5.47 2.42
C LEU A 157 14.82 -4.86 2.26
N LEU A 158 13.85 -5.35 3.02
CA LEU A 158 12.46 -4.87 2.95
C LEU A 158 12.33 -3.40 3.33
N ARG A 159 13.04 -2.94 4.37
CA ARG A 159 13.07 -1.52 4.76
C ARG A 159 13.70 -0.63 3.69
N LEU A 160 14.76 -1.09 3.03
CA LEU A 160 15.36 -0.37 1.92
C LEU A 160 14.37 -0.25 0.75
N LEU A 161 13.69 -1.34 0.38
CA LEU A 161 12.66 -1.31 -0.67
C LEU A 161 11.51 -0.35 -0.32
N LEU A 162 11.03 -0.35 0.93
CA LEU A 162 10.00 0.60 1.38
C LEU A 162 10.49 2.05 1.33
N ALA A 163 11.74 2.32 1.68
CA ALA A 163 12.31 3.66 1.58
C ALA A 163 12.41 4.14 0.11
N LEU A 164 12.80 3.25 -0.82
CA LEU A 164 12.82 3.56 -2.24
C LEU A 164 11.42 3.83 -2.79
N LEU A 165 10.41 3.09 -2.34
CA LEU A 165 9.01 3.34 -2.69
C LEU A 165 8.52 4.68 -2.13
N ASP A 166 8.92 5.05 -0.92
CA ASP A 166 8.57 6.33 -0.30
C ASP A 166 9.15 7.52 -1.07
N VAL A 167 10.42 7.44 -1.47
CA VAL A 167 11.06 8.45 -2.33
C VAL A 167 10.39 8.52 -3.70
N ALA A 168 10.09 7.36 -4.30
CA ALA A 168 9.35 7.31 -5.56
C ALA A 168 7.96 7.92 -5.46
N LEU A 169 7.29 7.75 -4.32
CA LEU A 169 5.98 8.36 -4.04
C LEU A 169 6.07 9.88 -3.93
N ASP A 170 7.11 10.42 -3.32
CA ASP A 170 7.33 11.87 -3.27
C ASP A 170 7.59 12.45 -4.67
N HIS A 171 8.40 11.77 -5.49
CA HIS A 171 8.56 12.15 -6.89
C HIS A 171 7.26 12.03 -7.68
N PHE A 172 6.47 10.98 -7.46
CA PHE A 172 5.18 10.80 -8.10
C PHE A 172 4.18 11.91 -7.72
N ILE A 173 4.23 12.41 -6.50
CA ILE A 173 3.37 13.52 -6.06
C ILE A 173 3.84 14.86 -6.65
N ALA A 174 5.16 15.07 -6.81
CA ALA A 174 5.74 16.33 -7.25
C ALA A 174 5.85 16.49 -8.78
N ASP A 175 5.89 15.37 -9.53
CA ASP A 175 6.05 15.36 -10.98
C ASP A 175 4.71 15.56 -11.70
N ASP A 176 4.62 16.59 -12.55
CA ASP A 176 3.49 16.83 -13.46
C ASP A 176 3.56 15.96 -14.75
N GLY A 177 4.59 15.11 -14.88
CA GLY A 177 4.80 14.23 -16.02
C GLY A 177 3.92 12.96 -16.04
N ASP A 178 4.12 12.13 -17.04
CA ASP A 178 3.33 10.90 -17.27
C ASP A 178 3.90 9.64 -16.58
N ARG A 179 5.02 9.75 -15.86
CA ARG A 179 5.70 8.59 -15.24
C ARG A 179 4.91 7.99 -14.10
N SER A 180 4.59 6.70 -14.20
CA SER A 180 3.93 5.96 -13.13
C SER A 180 4.80 5.82 -11.87
N LEU A 181 4.15 5.56 -10.72
CA LEU A 181 4.85 5.27 -9.47
C LEU A 181 5.81 4.07 -9.60
N VAL A 182 5.44 3.07 -10.39
CA VAL A 182 6.28 1.89 -10.62
C VAL A 182 7.56 2.25 -11.38
N GLU A 183 7.46 3.04 -12.44
CA GLU A 183 8.64 3.49 -13.21
C GLU A 183 9.58 4.30 -12.32
N LEU A 184 9.04 5.18 -11.48
CA LEU A 184 9.83 5.97 -10.53
C LEU A 184 10.48 5.07 -9.46
N PHE A 185 9.78 4.06 -8.98
CA PHE A 185 10.32 3.08 -8.02
C PHE A 185 11.46 2.26 -8.63
N GLU A 186 11.29 1.78 -9.87
CA GLU A 186 12.34 1.06 -10.60
C GLU A 186 13.55 1.95 -10.91
N GLU A 187 13.33 3.25 -11.16
CA GLU A 187 14.39 4.24 -11.26
C GLU A 187 15.15 4.37 -9.93
N GLN A 188 14.44 4.54 -8.80
CA GLN A 188 15.08 4.59 -7.47
C GLN A 188 15.88 3.32 -7.16
N LEU A 189 15.35 2.14 -7.53
CA LEU A 189 16.04 0.87 -7.34
C LEU A 189 17.32 0.76 -8.18
N ARG A 190 17.29 1.22 -9.43
CA ARG A 190 18.49 1.26 -10.30
C ARG A 190 19.55 2.21 -9.73
N ASP A 191 19.15 3.39 -9.27
CA ASP A 191 20.07 4.35 -8.67
C ASP A 191 20.67 3.82 -7.37
N ALA A 192 19.85 3.19 -6.51
CA ALA A 192 20.33 2.57 -5.29
C ALA A 192 21.35 1.45 -5.54
N ARG A 193 21.14 0.62 -6.59
CA ARG A 193 22.13 -0.37 -7.02
C ARG A 193 23.44 0.31 -7.42
N ALA A 194 23.38 1.32 -8.29
CA ALA A 194 24.57 2.04 -8.74
C ALA A 194 25.36 2.72 -7.60
N LEU A 195 24.67 3.20 -6.56
CA LEU A 195 25.30 3.80 -5.38
C LEU A 195 25.97 2.77 -4.46
N LEU A 196 25.52 1.52 -4.45
CA LEU A 196 25.97 0.47 -3.54
C LEU A 196 26.94 -0.55 -4.17
N GLY A 197 27.08 -0.56 -5.50
CA GLY A 197 28.06 -1.36 -6.26
C GLY A 197 27.45 -2.56 -6.96
#